data_AF-A0AB34ABJ1-F1
#
_entry.id   AF-A0AB34ABJ1-F1
#
_cell.length_a   1.000
_cell.length_b   1.000
_cell.length_c   1.000
_cell.angle_alpha   90.00
_cell.angle_beta   90.00
_cell.angle_gamma   90.00
#
_symmetry.space_group_name_H-M   'P 1'
#
loop_
_entity.id
_entity.type
_entity.pdbx_description
1 polymer ?
#
loop_
_entity_poly.entity_id
_entity_poly.type
_entity_poly.pdbx_seq_one_letter_code
_entity_poly.pdbx_strand_id
1 'polypeptide(L)'
;MNKKSKLFFVCSFALAMLSITTQQNVKADTVETADSQIENTADNTQGNQTQAVSQATAVENTDQQAQTTAVTDTTDNNATVANATDQSQTATATTQANSTTTSTTPMQAVVTTKNVAVLYTQDGKQISNRALGNNTPWYTDQKLSYNGDIYYRVATNEYTNGKDVVVAYGSAADGDVRVKSYGAVNYSRNDAGFVKSGQRNFDGNSVWKYNRTDNANGKTYYQIANNVWINSDDATTAAVYQNPNGWLQIQNTQIKPSGGNVGYELYNGVEGIKTWLVRRYFGYSNAHTIYDGAVASSVRSLQARKGLPVTGTVDLATWEAMGLTENSWYGIDSYIAPLRTNMTSTRSDHIEAMINEAYRYLGQPWISGASSSPDYGVDCSGLVTQALYASGIDSAPISSIQHAQPGNEWNCQMYWNDVRIPQVNFNDRQRGDLIFFTDPSSGMLWHVGILLDASTMIESWPYAVQVHSIYSDRGNIAGVKRVFA
;
A
#
# COMPACT_ATOMS: atom_id res chain seq x y z
N MET A 1 -51.09 -54.00 26.02
CA MET A 1 -51.70 -54.21 24.68
C MET A 1 -51.88 -52.87 23.98
N ASN A 2 -51.21 -52.71 22.82
CA ASN A 2 -51.54 -51.94 21.60
C ASN A 2 -52.13 -50.51 21.71
N LYS A 3 -51.71 -49.51 20.93
CA LYS A 3 -50.83 -49.43 19.75
C LYS A 3 -50.46 -47.96 19.50
N LYS A 4 -49.26 -47.75 18.96
CA LYS A 4 -48.75 -46.51 18.37
C LYS A 4 -49.47 -46.18 17.06
N SER A 5 -49.54 -44.90 16.70
CA SER A 5 -49.37 -44.47 15.30
C SER A 5 -48.58 -43.16 15.23
N LYS A 6 -47.47 -43.22 14.50
CA LYS A 6 -46.67 -42.10 14.01
C LYS A 6 -47.29 -41.67 12.68
N LEU A 7 -47.37 -40.37 12.42
CA LEU A 7 -47.63 -39.85 11.07
C LEU A 7 -46.34 -39.22 10.55
N PHE A 8 -45.73 -39.89 9.57
CA PHE A 8 -44.70 -39.33 8.71
C PHE A 8 -45.41 -38.62 7.55
N PHE A 9 -45.01 -37.40 7.23
CA PHE A 9 -45.37 -36.76 5.96
C PHE A 9 -44.10 -36.64 5.13
N VAL A 10 -43.97 -37.54 4.17
CA VAL A 10 -43.07 -37.43 3.01
C VAL A 10 -43.96 -36.95 1.88
N CYS A 11 -43.62 -35.83 1.25
CA CYS A 11 -44.23 -35.46 -0.03
C CYS A 11 -43.17 -34.86 -0.96
N SER A 12 -42.73 -35.70 -1.89
CA SER A 12 -42.07 -35.34 -3.13
C SER A 12 -43.12 -34.74 -4.09
N PHE A 13 -42.87 -33.59 -4.71
CA PHE A 13 -43.48 -33.16 -5.98
C PHE A 13 -42.59 -32.04 -6.54
N ALA A 14 -41.72 -32.31 -7.52
CA ALA A 14 -41.97 -32.38 -8.96
C ALA A 14 -42.08 -30.99 -9.63
N LEU A 15 -41.09 -30.77 -10.50
CA LEU A 15 -40.88 -29.62 -11.38
C LEU A 15 -41.99 -29.57 -12.45
N ALA A 16 -42.64 -28.42 -12.60
CA ALA A 16 -43.49 -28.14 -13.77
C ALA A 16 -43.27 -26.67 -14.20
N MET A 17 -42.59 -26.50 -15.33
CA MET A 17 -42.50 -25.23 -16.04
C MET A 17 -43.85 -24.93 -16.71
N LEU A 18 -44.43 -23.77 -16.43
CA LEU A 18 -45.43 -23.14 -17.30
C LEU A 18 -45.02 -21.68 -17.54
N SER A 19 -44.61 -21.43 -18.78
CA SER A 19 -44.42 -20.11 -19.37
C SER A 19 -45.78 -19.48 -19.69
N ILE A 20 -46.06 -18.31 -19.11
CA ILE A 20 -47.11 -17.40 -19.58
C ILE A 20 -46.47 -16.03 -19.79
N THR A 21 -46.37 -15.64 -21.06
CA THR A 21 -45.99 -14.31 -21.51
C THR A 21 -47.17 -13.35 -21.33
N THR A 22 -46.96 -12.25 -20.62
CA THR A 22 -47.73 -11.01 -20.83
C THR A 22 -46.77 -9.84 -20.98
N GLN A 23 -46.95 -9.16 -22.11
CA GLN A 23 -46.14 -8.07 -22.63
C GLN A 23 -46.75 -6.75 -22.11
N GLN A 24 -45.96 -5.92 -21.42
CA GLN A 24 -46.26 -4.49 -21.28
C GLN A 24 -44.98 -3.66 -21.44
N ASN A 25 -45.09 -2.69 -22.34
CA ASN A 25 -44.03 -1.87 -22.89
C ASN A 25 -43.38 -0.96 -21.84
N VAL A 26 -42.05 -1.00 -21.75
CA VAL A 26 -41.23 0.07 -21.17
C VAL A 26 -40.25 0.52 -22.25
N LYS A 27 -40.17 1.84 -22.45
CA LYS A 27 -39.33 2.49 -23.46
C LYS A 27 -37.85 2.20 -23.19
N ALA A 28 -37.19 1.62 -24.19
CA ALA A 28 -35.75 1.46 -24.25
C ALA A 28 -35.11 2.78 -24.70
N ASP A 29 -34.01 3.17 -24.04
CA ASP A 29 -33.00 4.02 -24.63
C ASP A 29 -31.78 3.14 -24.95
N THR A 30 -31.22 3.38 -26.13
CA THR A 30 -30.49 2.40 -26.93
C THR A 30 -28.98 2.51 -26.67
N VAL A 31 -28.30 1.39 -26.39
CA VAL A 31 -26.86 1.27 -26.68
C VAL A 31 -26.60 -0.08 -27.32
N GLU A 32 -25.98 -0.02 -28.50
CA GLU A 32 -25.69 -1.10 -29.42
C GLU A 32 -24.79 -2.18 -28.80
N THR A 33 -25.20 -3.44 -28.99
CA THR A 33 -24.36 -4.63 -28.89
C THR A 33 -23.56 -4.80 -30.18
N ALA A 34 -22.24 -4.87 -30.07
CA ALA A 34 -21.39 -5.58 -31.02
C ALA A 34 -20.90 -6.88 -30.37
N ASP A 35 -21.27 -7.95 -31.04
CA ASP A 35 -21.04 -9.37 -30.78
C ASP A 35 -19.54 -9.72 -30.67
N SER A 36 -19.20 -10.71 -29.85
CA SER A 36 -17.88 -11.34 -29.87
C SER A 36 -18.01 -12.80 -29.47
N GLN A 37 -17.98 -13.63 -30.51
CA GLN A 37 -17.82 -15.07 -30.45
C GLN A 37 -16.47 -15.44 -29.79
N ILE A 38 -16.52 -16.52 -29.03
CA ILE A 38 -15.39 -17.15 -28.36
C ILE A 38 -14.59 -17.93 -29.40
N GLU A 39 -13.29 -17.64 -29.51
CA GLU A 39 -12.28 -18.62 -29.95
C GLU A 39 -10.94 -18.40 -29.24
N ASN A 40 -10.42 -19.49 -28.68
CA ASN A 40 -9.13 -19.62 -27.99
C ASN A 40 -7.95 -19.33 -28.93
N THR A 41 -7.07 -18.40 -28.58
CA THR A 41 -5.65 -18.44 -28.98
C THR A 41 -4.74 -17.82 -27.92
N ALA A 42 -3.52 -18.35 -27.89
CA ALA A 42 -2.53 -18.24 -26.83
C ALA A 42 -1.92 -16.84 -26.62
N ASP A 43 -1.59 -16.58 -25.34
CA ASP A 43 -0.35 -15.98 -24.85
C ASP A 43 0.34 -14.90 -25.71
N ASN A 44 0.01 -13.64 -25.44
CA ASN A 44 0.96 -12.52 -25.34
C ASN A 44 0.18 -11.26 -24.93
N THR A 45 0.57 -10.57 -23.86
CA THR A 45 0.79 -9.10 -23.80
C THR A 45 1.02 -8.66 -22.34
N GLN A 46 2.30 -8.41 -22.07
CA GLN A 46 2.88 -7.32 -21.26
C GLN A 46 2.08 -6.77 -20.08
N GLY A 47 2.54 -7.15 -18.89
CA GLY A 47 2.15 -6.55 -17.61
C GLY A 47 2.61 -5.09 -17.47
N ASN A 48 1.75 -4.31 -16.81
CA ASN A 48 2.05 -2.98 -16.32
C ASN A 48 3.13 -3.08 -15.23
N GLN A 49 4.39 -2.82 -15.58
CA GLN A 49 5.51 -2.92 -14.65
C GLN A 49 5.57 -1.70 -13.74
N THR A 50 5.34 -1.94 -12.45
CA THR A 50 5.81 -1.09 -11.34
C THR A 50 7.34 -1.09 -11.37
N GLN A 51 7.96 0.00 -11.83
CA GLN A 51 9.42 0.16 -11.75
C GLN A 51 9.81 0.53 -10.31
N ALA A 52 10.30 -0.47 -9.57
CA ALA A 52 11.05 -0.28 -8.35
C ALA A 52 12.50 0.13 -8.68
N VAL A 53 13.03 1.11 -7.96
CA VAL A 53 14.43 1.55 -8.10
C VAL A 53 15.29 0.74 -7.13
N SER A 54 16.21 -0.06 -7.69
CA SER A 54 17.38 -0.61 -6.99
C SER A 54 18.67 -0.13 -7.66
N GLN A 55 19.49 0.55 -6.85
CA GLN A 55 20.95 0.72 -6.84
C GLN A 55 21.76 0.62 -8.15
N ALA A 56 22.58 1.66 -8.39
CA ALA A 56 23.85 1.52 -9.11
C ALA A 56 24.92 2.44 -8.50
N THR A 57 26.07 1.86 -8.19
CA THR A 57 27.31 2.52 -7.76
C THR A 57 28.35 2.40 -8.88
N ALA A 58 29.17 3.46 -8.99
CA ALA A 58 30.47 3.57 -9.66
C ALA A 58 30.52 3.58 -11.20
N VAL A 59 30.92 4.73 -11.74
CA VAL A 59 31.69 4.82 -12.99
C VAL A 59 33.09 5.29 -12.61
N GLU A 60 34.08 4.45 -12.91
CA GLU A 60 35.50 4.74 -12.86
C GLU A 60 35.90 5.71 -13.97
N ASN A 61 36.77 6.66 -13.67
CA ASN A 61 37.59 7.34 -14.67
C ASN A 61 39.06 7.06 -14.33
N THR A 62 39.71 6.28 -15.17
CA THR A 62 41.15 6.00 -15.16
C THR A 62 41.92 7.15 -15.82
N ASP A 63 42.81 7.77 -15.05
CA ASP A 63 43.94 8.53 -15.57
C ASP A 63 45.02 7.58 -16.12
N GLN A 64 45.62 7.92 -17.25
CA GLN A 64 46.99 7.53 -17.58
C GLN A 64 47.81 8.73 -18.08
N GLN A 65 49.03 8.79 -17.55
CA GLN A 65 50.06 9.80 -17.72
C GLN A 65 51.14 9.30 -18.70
N ALA A 66 52.05 10.21 -19.11
CA ALA A 66 53.32 10.05 -19.86
C ALA A 66 53.19 10.23 -21.39
N GLN A 67 54.10 10.86 -22.15
CA GLN A 67 55.38 11.56 -21.93
C GLN A 67 55.79 12.22 -23.28
N THR A 68 56.66 13.22 -23.21
CA THR A 68 57.25 14.05 -24.29
C THR A 68 57.97 13.28 -25.42
N THR A 69 57.91 13.80 -26.65
CA THR A 69 59.03 13.87 -27.63
C THR A 69 58.79 14.98 -28.67
N ALA A 70 59.84 15.72 -28.99
CA ALA A 70 59.90 16.88 -29.89
C ALA A 70 59.72 16.54 -31.38
N VAL A 71 59.38 17.54 -32.21
CA VAL A 71 60.16 18.03 -33.38
C VAL A 71 59.48 19.26 -34.01
N THR A 72 60.34 20.21 -34.35
CA THR A 72 60.29 21.47 -35.11
C THR A 72 59.42 21.44 -36.39
N ASP A 73 58.66 22.51 -36.66
CA ASP A 73 58.87 23.35 -37.86
C ASP A 73 58.14 24.71 -37.78
N THR A 74 58.76 25.65 -38.46
CA THR A 74 58.66 27.10 -38.57
C THR A 74 57.41 27.63 -39.28
N THR A 75 56.96 28.85 -38.90
CA THR A 75 56.86 30.05 -39.78
C THR A 75 56.11 31.21 -39.09
N ASP A 76 56.87 32.24 -38.68
CA ASP A 76 56.75 33.66 -39.07
C ASP A 76 55.37 34.21 -39.54
N ASN A 77 54.83 35.28 -38.95
CA ASN A 77 55.31 36.67 -39.13
C ASN A 77 54.38 37.76 -38.54
N ASN A 78 55.02 38.88 -38.19
CA ASN A 78 54.54 40.27 -38.04
C ASN A 78 53.60 40.62 -36.88
N ALA A 79 54.03 41.29 -35.80
CA ALA A 79 54.64 42.63 -35.68
C ALA A 79 53.71 43.79 -36.07
N THR A 80 53.21 44.50 -35.05
CA THR A 80 53.10 45.96 -35.07
C THR A 80 53.37 46.52 -33.68
N VAL A 81 54.35 47.41 -33.66
CA VAL A 81 54.90 48.14 -32.52
C VAL A 81 54.24 49.50 -32.47
N ALA A 82 53.83 49.95 -31.28
CA ALA A 82 53.94 51.35 -30.89
C ALA A 82 53.70 51.46 -29.37
N ASN A 83 54.78 51.61 -28.60
CA ASN A 83 54.73 52.28 -27.32
C ASN A 83 55.93 53.23 -27.25
N ALA A 84 55.64 54.50 -26.97
CA ALA A 84 56.64 55.55 -26.81
C ALA A 84 57.14 55.55 -25.35
N THR A 85 58.47 55.58 -25.20
CA THR A 85 59.33 56.36 -24.26
C THR A 85 58.80 56.69 -22.85
N ASP A 86 59.57 56.72 -21.77
CA ASP A 86 60.97 56.42 -21.42
C ASP A 86 61.04 56.61 -19.88
N GLN A 87 62.06 56.02 -19.25
CA GLN A 87 62.67 56.32 -17.95
C GLN A 87 62.42 55.41 -16.73
N SER A 88 63.43 54.53 -16.58
CA SER A 88 64.37 54.41 -15.45
C SER A 88 63.98 53.72 -14.14
N GLN A 89 64.57 52.53 -14.00
CA GLN A 89 65.40 52.05 -12.89
C GLN A 89 64.78 51.67 -11.53
N THR A 90 64.74 50.34 -11.36
CA THR A 90 65.22 49.55 -10.21
C THR A 90 64.42 49.59 -8.91
N ALA A 91 63.60 48.55 -8.70
CA ALA A 91 63.43 47.96 -7.37
C ALA A 91 63.15 46.45 -7.48
N THR A 92 63.95 45.73 -6.72
CA THR A 92 64.04 44.31 -6.40
C THR A 92 62.70 43.57 -6.25
N ALA A 93 62.72 42.31 -6.66
CA ALA A 93 61.67 41.32 -6.51
C ALA A 93 61.05 41.28 -5.11
N THR A 94 59.72 41.25 -5.05
CA THR A 94 58.98 40.58 -3.98
C THR A 94 57.71 39.95 -4.52
N THR A 95 57.53 38.67 -4.17
CA THR A 95 56.29 37.91 -4.09
C THR A 95 55.51 37.66 -5.38
N GLN A 96 55.77 36.50 -5.98
CA GLN A 96 54.74 35.74 -6.67
C GLN A 96 53.69 35.33 -5.61
N ALA A 97 52.65 36.15 -5.45
CA ALA A 97 51.49 35.76 -4.68
C ALA A 97 50.82 34.60 -5.43
N ASN A 98 51.00 33.39 -4.90
CA ASN A 98 50.14 32.25 -5.21
C ASN A 98 48.71 32.71 -4.93
N SER A 99 47.96 33.04 -5.98
CA SER A 99 46.61 33.54 -5.83
C SER A 99 45.73 32.38 -5.42
N THR A 100 45.58 32.16 -4.11
CA THR A 100 44.63 31.22 -3.53
C THR A 100 43.24 31.60 -4.01
N THR A 101 42.75 30.93 -5.05
CA THR A 101 41.41 31.16 -5.59
C THR A 101 40.40 30.59 -4.60
N THR A 102 39.82 31.49 -3.81
CA THR A 102 38.81 31.17 -2.81
C THR A 102 37.50 31.77 -3.26
N SER A 103 36.48 30.95 -3.47
CA SER A 103 35.13 31.42 -3.75
C SER A 103 34.11 30.62 -2.97
N THR A 104 33.05 31.29 -2.55
CA THR A 104 31.96 30.65 -1.83
C THR A 104 30.66 30.83 -2.57
N THR A 105 29.89 29.75 -2.68
CA THR A 105 28.57 29.75 -3.31
C THR A 105 27.53 29.32 -2.27
N PRO A 106 26.48 30.12 -2.03
CA PRO A 106 25.35 29.68 -1.23
C PRO A 106 24.70 28.43 -1.83
N MET A 107 24.26 27.51 -0.99
CA MET A 107 23.49 26.33 -1.39
C MET A 107 22.56 25.91 -0.27
N GLN A 108 21.70 24.92 -0.49
CA GLN A 108 20.97 24.25 0.59
C GLN A 108 20.94 22.75 0.27
N ALA A 109 21.62 21.94 1.09
CA ALA A 109 21.66 20.50 0.92
C ALA A 109 21.99 19.79 2.24
N VAL A 110 22.01 18.46 2.18
CA VAL A 110 22.58 17.59 3.20
C VAL A 110 23.83 16.94 2.61
N VAL A 111 24.95 16.99 3.33
CA VAL A 111 26.14 16.20 3.05
C VAL A 111 26.22 15.03 4.02
N THR A 112 26.35 13.81 3.49
CA THR A 112 26.52 12.60 4.31
C THR A 112 27.95 12.10 4.16
N THR A 113 28.64 11.93 5.28
CA THR A 113 30.02 11.45 5.28
C THR A 113 30.13 9.99 4.84
N LYS A 114 31.13 9.66 4.01
CA LYS A 114 31.41 8.28 3.56
C LYS A 114 32.18 7.47 4.59
N ASN A 115 32.99 8.17 5.39
CA ASN A 115 33.86 7.69 6.46
C ASN A 115 33.93 8.78 7.56
N VAL A 116 34.73 8.57 8.60
CA VAL A 116 35.09 9.69 9.50
C VAL A 116 35.72 10.80 8.67
N ALA A 117 35.12 12.00 8.67
CA ALA A 117 35.52 13.09 7.81
C ALA A 117 36.19 14.22 8.60
N VAL A 118 37.30 14.73 8.07
CA VAL A 118 38.12 15.78 8.68
C VAL A 118 37.48 17.15 8.44
N LEU A 119 37.64 18.05 9.42
CA LEU A 119 37.16 19.43 9.34
C LEU A 119 38.30 20.40 9.02
N TYR A 120 37.96 21.45 8.28
CA TYR A 120 38.86 22.50 7.84
C TYR A 120 38.22 23.86 8.10
N THR A 121 39.03 24.85 8.42
CA THR A 121 38.61 26.27 8.40
C THR A 121 38.59 26.80 6.97
N GLN A 122 37.97 27.96 6.75
CA GLN A 122 37.82 28.55 5.41
C GLN A 122 39.15 28.83 4.69
N ASP A 123 40.23 29.08 5.45
CA ASP A 123 41.60 29.28 4.95
C ASP A 123 42.37 27.97 4.72
N GLY A 124 41.72 26.81 4.88
CA GLY A 124 42.28 25.49 4.60
C GLY A 124 43.01 24.82 5.78
N LYS A 125 43.01 25.41 6.97
CA LYS A 125 43.66 24.82 8.15
C LYS A 125 42.81 23.68 8.72
N GLN A 126 43.41 22.51 8.86
CA GLN A 126 42.76 21.35 9.47
C GLN A 126 42.44 21.61 10.95
N ILE A 127 41.23 21.22 11.36
CA ILE A 127 40.75 21.19 12.73
C ILE A 127 41.00 19.77 13.26
N SER A 128 41.87 19.64 14.27
CA SER A 128 42.37 18.32 14.73
C SER A 128 41.69 17.78 15.98
N ASN A 129 40.95 18.60 16.72
CA ASN A 129 40.31 18.21 17.98
C ASN A 129 38.93 17.56 17.81
N ARG A 130 38.39 17.52 16.58
CA ARG A 130 37.11 16.88 16.25
C ARG A 130 37.04 16.50 14.77
N ALA A 131 36.15 15.56 14.47
CA ALA A 131 35.83 15.09 13.13
C ALA A 131 34.33 14.73 13.07
N LEU A 132 33.80 14.61 11.85
CA LEU A 132 32.44 14.11 11.64
C LEU A 132 32.44 12.58 11.68
N GLY A 133 31.45 11.99 12.35
CA GLY A 133 31.31 10.54 12.42
C GLY A 133 31.06 9.90 11.05
N ASN A 134 31.34 8.61 10.91
CA ASN A 134 31.03 7.87 9.68
C ASN A 134 29.51 7.81 9.41
N ASN A 135 29.09 7.96 8.15
CA ASN A 135 27.69 7.90 7.70
C ASN A 135 26.75 8.86 8.45
N THR A 136 27.26 10.05 8.81
CA THR A 136 26.45 11.07 9.51
C THR A 136 26.01 12.16 8.54
N PRO A 137 24.71 12.53 8.53
CA PRO A 137 24.20 13.62 7.69
C PRO A 137 24.41 14.99 8.36
N TRP A 138 24.83 15.97 7.58
CA TRP A 138 25.06 17.35 8.01
C TRP A 138 24.41 18.32 7.04
N TYR A 139 23.66 19.29 7.57
CA TYR A 139 23.14 20.39 6.76
C TYR A 139 24.30 21.25 6.25
N THR A 140 24.25 21.63 4.97
CA THR A 140 25.17 22.59 4.36
C THR A 140 24.41 23.72 3.70
N ASP A 141 24.85 24.94 3.97
CA ASP A 141 24.33 26.17 3.37
C ASP A 141 25.36 26.88 2.46
N GLN A 142 26.58 26.34 2.36
CA GLN A 142 27.66 26.98 1.62
C GLN A 142 28.63 25.94 1.06
N LYS A 143 28.93 26.10 -0.23
CA LYS A 143 30.03 25.43 -0.92
C LYS A 143 31.23 26.37 -0.98
N LEU A 144 32.41 25.87 -0.62
CA LEU A 144 33.69 26.57 -0.70
C LEU A 144 34.56 25.89 -1.76
N SER A 145 34.96 26.64 -2.78
CA SER A 145 36.05 26.25 -3.68
C SER A 145 37.34 26.82 -3.12
N TYR A 146 38.29 25.96 -2.76
CA TYR A 146 39.57 26.34 -2.19
C TYR A 146 40.68 25.49 -2.78
N ASN A 147 41.67 26.13 -3.42
CA ASN A 147 42.82 25.48 -4.07
C ASN A 147 42.42 24.32 -5.02
N GLY A 148 41.33 24.49 -5.77
CA GLY A 148 40.84 23.50 -6.74
C GLY A 148 39.97 22.38 -6.12
N ASP A 149 39.91 22.27 -4.80
CA ASP A 149 39.04 21.32 -4.10
C ASP A 149 37.74 21.99 -3.63
N ILE A 150 36.70 21.16 -3.47
CA ILE A 150 35.40 21.58 -2.97
C ILE A 150 35.26 21.17 -1.51
N TYR A 151 34.73 22.09 -0.71
CA TYR A 151 34.41 21.87 0.69
C TYR A 151 32.97 22.34 0.98
N TYR A 152 32.34 21.72 1.97
CA TYR A 152 30.96 22.01 2.37
C TYR A 152 30.91 22.44 3.81
N ARG A 153 30.26 23.57 4.09
CA ARG A 153 30.13 24.08 5.44
C ARG A 153 29.18 23.19 6.25
N VAL A 154 29.61 22.75 7.43
CA VAL A 154 28.82 21.89 8.33
C VAL A 154 28.62 22.51 9.71
N ALA A 155 29.40 23.54 10.04
CA ALA A 155 29.23 24.40 11.22
C ALA A 155 29.85 25.78 10.96
N THR A 156 29.72 26.71 11.91
CA THR A 156 30.31 28.05 11.83
C THR A 156 31.82 27.96 11.60
N ASN A 157 32.28 28.41 10.44
CA ASN A 157 33.67 28.36 9.99
C ASN A 157 34.30 26.95 9.92
N GLU A 158 33.48 25.90 9.81
CA GLU A 158 33.96 24.52 9.67
C GLU A 158 33.41 23.89 8.40
N TYR A 159 34.32 23.33 7.62
CA TYR A 159 34.05 22.75 6.31
C TYR A 159 34.59 21.33 6.24
N THR A 160 33.87 20.43 5.58
CA THR A 160 34.34 19.07 5.26
C THR A 160 34.70 18.96 3.79
N ASN A 161 35.68 18.11 3.43
CA ASN A 161 36.11 17.94 2.05
C ASN A 161 35.04 17.19 1.24
N GLY A 162 34.73 17.68 0.04
CA GLY A 162 33.75 17.11 -0.87
C GLY A 162 34.04 15.67 -1.29
N LYS A 163 35.31 15.25 -1.28
CA LYS A 163 35.73 13.88 -1.56
C LYS A 163 35.24 12.90 -0.48
N ASP A 164 35.05 13.38 0.75
CA ASP A 164 34.67 12.58 1.92
C ASP A 164 33.16 12.51 2.14
N VAL A 165 32.36 13.19 1.33
CA VAL A 165 30.90 13.27 1.48
C VAL A 165 30.14 12.98 0.19
N VAL A 166 28.86 12.69 0.34
CA VAL A 166 27.87 12.66 -0.75
C VAL A 166 26.87 13.78 -0.50
N VAL A 167 26.57 14.58 -1.54
CA VAL A 167 25.61 15.68 -1.48
C VAL A 167 24.23 15.18 -1.91
N ALA A 168 23.20 15.52 -1.15
CA ALA A 168 21.81 15.31 -1.51
C ALA A 168 20.99 16.57 -1.23
N TYR A 169 20.21 17.04 -2.21
CA TYR A 169 19.34 18.21 -2.05
C TYR A 169 18.02 17.85 -1.36
N GLY A 170 17.39 18.83 -0.72
CA GLY A 170 16.17 18.61 0.06
C GLY A 170 16.40 17.76 1.31
N SER A 171 15.30 17.33 1.92
CA SER A 171 15.26 16.48 3.12
C SER A 171 14.72 15.09 2.78
N ALA A 172 15.15 14.08 3.53
CA ALA A 172 14.60 12.73 3.40
C ALA A 172 13.11 12.73 3.77
N ALA A 173 12.29 12.18 2.88
CA ALA A 173 10.84 12.04 3.04
C ALA A 173 10.33 11.06 2.00
N ASP A 174 9.53 10.09 2.37
CA ASP A 174 9.00 9.09 1.44
C ASP A 174 7.48 9.10 1.36
N GLY A 175 6.98 8.70 0.20
CA GLY A 175 5.55 8.55 -0.05
C GLY A 175 5.24 8.46 -1.53
N ASP A 176 3.95 8.49 -1.83
CA ASP A 176 3.45 8.50 -3.21
C ASP A 176 3.00 9.92 -3.58
N VAL A 177 3.23 10.29 -4.84
CA VAL A 177 2.81 11.56 -5.42
C VAL A 177 2.18 11.30 -6.79
N ARG A 178 1.01 11.89 -7.03
CA ARG A 178 0.29 11.77 -8.29
C ARG A 178 0.43 13.05 -9.10
N VAL A 179 0.75 12.89 -10.37
CA VAL A 179 0.73 13.97 -11.37
C VAL A 179 -0.73 14.33 -11.68
N LYS A 180 -1.06 15.62 -11.68
CA LYS A 180 -2.40 16.11 -12.02
C LYS A 180 -2.74 15.79 -13.48
N SER A 181 -4.01 15.94 -13.87
CA SER A 181 -4.50 15.46 -15.17
C SER A 181 -3.78 16.04 -16.39
N TYR A 182 -3.16 17.22 -16.26
CA TYR A 182 -2.47 17.93 -17.35
C TYR A 182 -0.96 17.65 -17.45
N GLY A 183 -0.41 16.75 -16.62
CA GLY A 183 1.02 16.38 -16.64
C GLY A 183 1.90 17.22 -15.71
N ALA A 184 3.18 16.86 -15.61
CA ALA A 184 4.16 17.57 -14.76
C ALA A 184 5.48 17.83 -15.48
N VAL A 185 6.04 19.03 -15.24
CA VAL A 185 7.36 19.38 -15.76
C VAL A 185 8.44 18.60 -15.03
N ASN A 186 9.42 18.12 -15.79
CA ASN A 186 10.60 17.45 -15.25
C ASN A 186 11.65 18.47 -14.80
N TYR A 187 11.96 18.48 -13.49
CA TYR A 187 12.98 19.35 -12.90
C TYR A 187 14.20 18.56 -12.44
N SER A 188 15.34 19.24 -12.44
CA SER A 188 16.55 18.85 -11.72
C SER A 188 16.92 19.91 -10.69
N ARG A 189 17.68 19.53 -9.67
CA ARG A 189 18.16 20.43 -8.62
C ARG A 189 19.68 20.61 -8.73
N ASN A 190 20.13 21.85 -8.65
CA ASN A 190 21.54 22.23 -8.53
C ASN A 190 21.70 23.27 -7.41
N ASP A 191 22.93 23.77 -7.19
CA ASP A 191 23.24 24.72 -6.12
C ASP A 191 22.43 26.03 -6.22
N ALA A 192 22.15 26.49 -7.45
CA ALA A 192 21.43 27.74 -7.69
C ALA A 192 19.91 27.59 -7.52
N GLY A 193 19.34 26.41 -7.82
CA GLY A 193 17.89 26.27 -7.85
C GLY A 193 17.39 24.97 -8.47
N PHE A 194 16.06 24.89 -8.56
CA PHE A 194 15.40 23.99 -9.49
C PHE A 194 15.48 24.54 -10.90
N VAL A 195 15.84 23.69 -11.85
CA VAL A 195 15.89 24.02 -13.29
C VAL A 195 15.11 22.97 -14.07
N LYS A 196 14.41 23.39 -15.13
CA LYS A 196 13.75 22.46 -16.05
C LYS A 196 14.84 21.59 -16.69
N SER A 197 14.68 20.27 -16.66
CA SER A 197 15.72 19.36 -17.16
C SER A 197 15.77 19.28 -18.69
N GLY A 198 14.74 19.80 -19.39
CA GLY A 198 14.58 19.67 -20.83
C GLY A 198 14.13 18.27 -21.29
N GLN A 199 14.00 17.33 -20.36
CA GLN A 199 13.47 15.99 -20.61
C GLN A 199 11.95 16.02 -20.81
N ARG A 200 11.39 14.92 -21.34
CA ARG A 200 9.94 14.75 -21.49
C ARG A 200 9.23 14.98 -20.15
N ASN A 201 8.12 15.71 -20.20
CA ASN A 201 7.22 15.88 -19.06
C ASN A 201 6.55 14.54 -18.68
N PHE A 202 6.15 14.43 -17.42
CA PHE A 202 5.44 13.26 -16.92
C PHE A 202 3.97 13.30 -17.33
N ASP A 203 3.44 12.13 -17.70
CA ASP A 203 2.06 11.99 -18.13
C ASP A 203 1.07 12.29 -16.99
N GLY A 204 -0.07 12.87 -17.35
CA GLY A 204 -1.13 13.17 -16.40
C GLY A 204 -1.65 11.91 -15.71
N ASN A 205 -2.02 12.04 -14.43
CA ASN A 205 -2.48 10.93 -13.58
C ASN A 205 -1.45 9.81 -13.32
N SER A 206 -0.20 9.95 -13.75
CA SER A 206 0.86 9.03 -13.32
C SER A 206 1.15 9.14 -11.82
N VAL A 207 1.54 8.05 -11.19
CA VAL A 207 1.90 7.98 -9.76
C VAL A 207 3.35 7.59 -9.64
N TRP A 208 4.06 8.29 -8.75
CA TRP A 208 5.48 8.10 -8.51
C TRP A 208 5.73 7.99 -7.02
N LYS A 209 6.67 7.13 -6.65
CA LYS A 209 7.26 7.16 -5.31
C LYS A 209 8.25 8.29 -5.26
N TYR A 210 8.24 9.05 -4.17
CA TYR A 210 9.30 9.98 -3.85
C TYR A 210 10.08 9.51 -2.62
N ASN A 211 11.34 9.93 -2.52
CA ASN A 211 12.22 9.60 -1.39
C ASN A 211 12.84 10.85 -0.73
N ARG A 212 12.60 12.03 -1.31
CA ARG A 212 12.99 13.33 -0.74
C ARG A 212 11.97 14.41 -1.10
N THR A 213 11.91 15.43 -0.26
CA THR A 213 11.22 16.69 -0.58
C THR A 213 12.16 17.88 -0.43
N ASP A 214 11.94 18.92 -1.22
CA ASP A 214 12.64 20.20 -1.09
C ASP A 214 11.62 21.34 -1.27
N ASN A 215 11.82 22.44 -0.56
CA ASN A 215 10.90 23.58 -0.62
C ASN A 215 11.60 24.76 -1.29
N ALA A 216 11.01 25.25 -2.39
CA ALA A 216 11.54 26.39 -3.11
C ALA A 216 10.41 27.21 -3.72
N ASN A 217 10.47 28.54 -3.57
CA ASN A 217 9.50 29.49 -4.14
C ASN A 217 8.04 29.17 -3.79
N GLY A 218 7.79 28.76 -2.54
CA GLY A 218 6.44 28.40 -2.05
C GLY A 218 5.91 27.06 -2.56
N LYS A 219 6.73 26.27 -3.25
CA LYS A 219 6.35 24.95 -3.76
C LYS A 219 7.15 23.86 -3.06
N THR A 220 6.52 22.71 -2.89
CA THR A 220 7.20 21.48 -2.51
C THR A 220 7.56 20.72 -3.78
N TYR A 221 8.81 20.29 -3.88
CA TYR A 221 9.33 19.43 -4.93
C TYR A 221 9.53 18.03 -4.36
N TYR A 222 9.12 17.02 -5.11
CA TYR A 222 9.19 15.61 -4.76
C TYR A 222 10.23 14.93 -5.64
N GLN A 223 11.27 14.35 -5.05
CA GLN A 223 12.30 13.61 -5.79
C GLN A 223 11.78 12.22 -6.12
N ILE A 224 11.55 11.94 -7.40
CA ILE A 224 10.97 10.67 -7.88
C ILE A 224 12.01 9.74 -8.52
N ALA A 225 13.19 10.24 -8.84
CA ALA A 225 14.37 9.48 -9.23
C ALA A 225 15.64 10.29 -8.96
N ASN A 226 16.83 9.75 -9.30
CA ASN A 226 18.10 10.42 -9.06
C ASN A 226 18.15 11.83 -9.69
N ASN A 227 18.07 12.86 -8.84
CA ASN A 227 17.96 14.26 -9.23
C ASN A 227 16.83 14.58 -10.24
N VAL A 228 15.72 13.84 -10.17
CA VAL A 228 14.51 14.08 -10.96
C VAL A 228 13.39 14.46 -10.02
N TRP A 229 12.78 15.61 -10.27
CA TRP A 229 11.82 16.23 -9.36
C TRP A 229 10.57 16.70 -10.08
N ILE A 230 9.44 16.62 -9.39
CA ILE A 230 8.16 17.23 -9.78
C ILE A 230 7.70 18.16 -8.66
N ASN A 231 6.97 19.23 -8.99
CA ASN A 231 6.54 20.22 -8.00
C ASN A 231 5.04 20.12 -7.68
N SER A 232 4.63 20.73 -6.57
CA SER A 232 3.25 20.74 -6.06
C SER A 232 2.21 21.50 -6.91
N ASP A 233 2.62 22.31 -7.89
CA ASP A 233 1.69 22.91 -8.86
C ASP A 233 1.20 21.86 -9.85
N ASP A 234 2.06 20.92 -10.24
CA ASP A 234 1.76 19.89 -11.23
C ASP A 234 1.41 18.54 -10.60
N ALA A 235 1.68 18.36 -9.31
CA ALA A 235 1.51 17.10 -8.60
C ALA A 235 0.89 17.28 -7.22
N THR A 236 0.35 16.20 -6.65
CA THR A 236 -0.28 16.22 -5.32
C THR A 236 -0.12 14.87 -4.63
N THR A 237 -0.02 14.87 -3.31
CA THR A 237 -0.06 13.67 -2.47
C THR A 237 -1.50 13.26 -2.13
N ALA A 238 -2.48 14.09 -2.47
CA ALA A 238 -3.90 13.78 -2.28
C ALA A 238 -4.39 12.77 -3.33
N ALA A 239 -5.12 11.76 -2.84
CA ALA A 239 -5.82 10.81 -3.69
C ALA A 239 -6.94 11.47 -4.51
N VAL A 240 -7.31 10.83 -5.62
CA VAL A 240 -8.47 11.23 -6.44
C VAL A 240 -9.77 11.16 -5.65
N TYR A 241 -9.89 10.17 -4.77
CA TYR A 241 -11.06 9.98 -3.93
C TYR A 241 -10.65 9.78 -2.47
N GLN A 242 -11.38 10.44 -1.57
CA GLN A 242 -11.30 10.23 -0.13
C GLN A 242 -12.69 10.47 0.45
N ASN A 243 -13.08 9.60 1.39
CA ASN A 243 -14.30 9.78 2.16
C ASN A 243 -14.19 11.03 3.06
N PRO A 244 -15.29 11.75 3.32
CA PRO A 244 -15.26 12.92 4.18
C PRO A 244 -14.85 12.57 5.62
N ASN A 245 -14.38 13.55 6.37
CA ASN A 245 -14.00 13.37 7.77
C ASN A 245 -15.15 12.75 8.58
N GLY A 246 -14.81 11.79 9.44
CA GLY A 246 -15.78 11.04 10.25
C GLY A 246 -16.28 9.75 9.61
N TRP A 247 -16.02 9.53 8.33
CA TRP A 247 -16.28 8.24 7.66
C TRP A 247 -15.05 7.33 7.73
N LEU A 248 -15.24 6.04 7.44
CA LEU A 248 -14.10 5.14 7.21
C LEU A 248 -13.23 5.69 6.09
N GLN A 249 -11.94 5.87 6.36
CA GLN A 249 -11.02 6.54 5.43
C GLN A 249 -10.40 5.55 4.45
N ILE A 250 -10.25 6.00 3.20
CA ILE A 250 -9.57 5.26 2.14
C ILE A 250 -8.06 5.21 2.41
N GLN A 251 -7.53 3.99 2.39
CA GLN A 251 -6.13 3.64 2.42
C GLN A 251 -5.63 3.39 1.01
N ASN A 252 -4.52 4.04 0.65
CA ASN A 252 -3.86 3.86 -0.64
C ASN A 252 -2.61 2.97 -0.56
N THR A 253 -2.40 2.34 0.59
CA THR A 253 -1.32 1.39 0.84
C THR A 253 -1.91 0.11 1.44
N GLN A 254 -1.22 -1.02 1.25
CA GLN A 254 -1.70 -2.32 1.71
C GLN A 254 -1.99 -2.30 3.21
N ILE A 255 -3.26 -2.54 3.56
CA ILE A 255 -3.72 -2.66 4.93
C ILE A 255 -3.02 -3.84 5.60
N LYS A 256 -2.68 -3.67 6.88
CA LYS A 256 -1.99 -4.67 7.69
C LYS A 256 -2.98 -5.34 8.65
N PRO A 257 -2.71 -6.60 9.06
CA PRO A 257 -3.51 -7.28 10.07
C PRO A 257 -3.62 -6.45 11.37
N SER A 258 -4.80 -6.46 11.98
CA SER A 258 -5.10 -5.79 13.23
C SER A 258 -6.07 -6.63 14.07
N GLY A 259 -6.43 -6.15 15.27
CA GLY A 259 -7.39 -6.82 16.15
C GLY A 259 -6.84 -7.98 17.00
N GLY A 260 -5.52 -8.21 16.98
CA GLY A 260 -4.85 -9.20 17.82
C GLY A 260 -3.49 -9.62 17.26
N ASN A 261 -2.88 -10.62 17.89
CA ASN A 261 -1.62 -11.19 17.41
C ASN A 261 -1.89 -12.19 16.29
N VAL A 262 -1.11 -12.12 15.21
CA VAL A 262 -1.05 -13.19 14.21
C VAL A 262 -0.48 -14.44 14.88
N GLY A 263 -1.12 -15.59 14.67
CA GLY A 263 -0.74 -16.86 15.29
C GLY A 263 -1.35 -17.06 16.67
N TYR A 264 -2.55 -16.52 16.93
CA TYR A 264 -3.25 -16.69 18.21
C TYR A 264 -3.67 -18.15 18.45
N GLU A 265 -3.70 -18.54 19.73
CA GLU A 265 -4.10 -19.87 20.18
C GLU A 265 -5.62 -20.09 20.14
N LEU A 266 -6.06 -21.34 19.98
CA LEU A 266 -7.48 -21.68 20.02
C LEU A 266 -7.89 -22.23 21.38
N TYR A 267 -8.91 -21.62 21.97
CA TYR A 267 -9.48 -21.96 23.27
C TYR A 267 -11.00 -21.85 23.21
N ASN A 268 -11.68 -22.19 24.30
CA ASN A 268 -13.15 -22.18 24.34
C ASN A 268 -13.75 -20.84 23.87
N GLY A 269 -14.67 -20.91 22.91
CA GLY A 269 -15.35 -19.77 22.31
C GLY A 269 -14.71 -19.23 21.03
N VAL A 270 -13.47 -19.61 20.70
CA VAL A 270 -12.82 -19.16 19.46
C VAL A 270 -13.50 -19.82 18.25
N GLU A 271 -13.77 -19.03 17.20
CA GLU A 271 -14.44 -19.45 15.97
C GLU A 271 -13.51 -19.36 14.75
N GLY A 272 -14.07 -19.32 13.54
CA GLY A 272 -13.35 -19.09 12.31
C GLY A 272 -12.63 -20.32 11.74
N ILE A 273 -11.78 -20.06 10.76
CA ILE A 273 -11.19 -21.09 9.89
C ILE A 273 -10.27 -22.04 10.68
N LYS A 274 -9.51 -21.53 11.65
CA LYS A 274 -8.66 -22.38 12.49
C LYS A 274 -9.49 -23.37 13.31
N THR A 275 -10.56 -22.90 13.94
CA THR A 275 -11.52 -23.77 14.64
C THR A 275 -12.19 -24.75 13.69
N TRP A 276 -12.57 -24.31 12.49
CA TRP A 276 -13.15 -25.17 11.45
C TRP A 276 -12.25 -26.36 11.08
N LEU A 277 -10.95 -26.10 10.91
CA LEU A 277 -9.94 -27.12 10.60
C LEU A 277 -9.75 -28.11 11.76
N VAL A 278 -9.66 -27.62 13.00
CA VAL A 278 -9.52 -28.47 14.20
C VAL A 278 -10.75 -29.35 14.40
N ARG A 279 -11.95 -28.78 14.26
CA ARG A 279 -13.21 -29.54 14.36
C ARG A 279 -13.28 -30.63 13.31
N ARG A 280 -12.90 -30.32 12.06
CA ARG A 280 -12.83 -31.29 10.96
C ARG A 280 -11.84 -32.42 11.24
N TYR A 281 -10.67 -32.13 11.81
CA TYR A 281 -9.67 -33.14 12.17
C TYR A 281 -10.24 -34.20 13.13
N PHE A 282 -11.04 -33.78 14.11
CA PHE A 282 -11.68 -34.68 15.07
C PHE A 282 -13.04 -35.23 14.62
N GLY A 283 -13.48 -34.93 13.40
CA GLY A 283 -14.74 -35.43 12.85
C GLY A 283 -16.01 -34.77 13.41
N TYR A 284 -15.89 -33.59 14.02
CA TYR A 284 -17.05 -32.81 14.45
C TYR A 284 -17.77 -32.16 13.26
N SER A 285 -19.07 -31.94 13.42
CA SER A 285 -19.84 -31.09 12.49
C SER A 285 -19.40 -29.63 12.60
N ASN A 286 -19.41 -28.94 11.46
CA ASN A 286 -19.13 -27.51 11.31
C ASN A 286 -20.39 -26.68 11.00
N ALA A 287 -21.59 -27.21 11.28
CA ALA A 287 -22.84 -26.44 11.16
C ALA A 287 -22.83 -25.16 12.03
N HIS A 288 -22.15 -25.22 13.19
CA HIS A 288 -21.76 -24.04 13.99
C HIS A 288 -20.29 -24.21 14.39
N THR A 289 -19.44 -23.30 13.94
CA THR A 289 -17.98 -23.44 14.01
C THR A 289 -17.43 -22.75 15.27
N ILE A 290 -17.58 -23.41 16.42
CA ILE A 290 -17.10 -22.90 17.71
C ILE A 290 -16.15 -23.89 18.39
N TYR A 291 -15.09 -23.40 19.02
CA TYR A 291 -14.22 -24.23 19.83
C TYR A 291 -14.88 -24.46 21.19
N ASP A 292 -15.38 -25.66 21.44
CA ASP A 292 -16.14 -25.98 22.65
C ASP A 292 -15.38 -26.96 23.58
N GLY A 293 -15.98 -27.26 24.73
CA GLY A 293 -15.39 -28.17 25.71
C GLY A 293 -15.16 -29.60 25.21
N ALA A 294 -15.93 -30.05 24.20
CA ALA A 294 -15.71 -31.36 23.58
C ALA A 294 -14.48 -31.33 22.68
N VAL A 295 -14.31 -30.28 21.86
CA VAL A 295 -13.10 -30.04 21.08
C VAL A 295 -11.88 -29.97 22.00
N ALA A 296 -11.95 -29.18 23.08
CA ALA A 296 -10.87 -29.08 24.05
C ALA A 296 -10.47 -30.43 24.66
N SER A 297 -11.45 -31.33 24.89
CA SER A 297 -11.21 -32.67 25.44
C SER A 297 -10.55 -33.60 24.42
N SER A 298 -10.92 -33.51 23.16
CA SER A 298 -10.26 -34.20 22.05
C SER A 298 -8.83 -33.71 21.82
N VAL A 299 -8.61 -32.40 21.97
CA VAL A 299 -7.27 -31.78 21.90
C VAL A 299 -6.39 -32.27 23.06
N ARG A 300 -6.89 -32.30 24.30
CA ARG A 300 -6.15 -32.89 25.43
C ARG A 300 -5.74 -34.34 25.14
N SER A 301 -6.62 -35.12 24.53
CA SER A 301 -6.34 -36.51 24.17
C SER A 301 -5.27 -36.62 23.08
N LEU A 302 -5.26 -35.71 22.10
CA LEU A 302 -4.20 -35.63 21.09
C LEU A 302 -2.86 -35.24 21.70
N GLN A 303 -2.84 -34.18 22.51
CA GLN A 303 -1.64 -33.68 23.20
C GLN A 303 -0.98 -34.78 24.03
N ALA A 304 -1.77 -35.50 24.83
CA ALA A 304 -1.28 -36.63 25.61
C ALA A 304 -0.65 -37.73 24.75
N ARG A 305 -1.28 -38.10 23.62
CA ARG A 305 -0.73 -39.11 22.69
C ARG A 305 0.54 -38.66 21.98
N LYS A 306 0.72 -37.35 21.79
CA LYS A 306 1.83 -36.73 21.07
C LYS A 306 2.96 -36.27 22.00
N GLY A 307 2.81 -36.44 23.32
CA GLY A 307 3.80 -36.00 24.30
C GLY A 307 3.87 -34.48 24.47
N LEU A 308 2.80 -33.76 24.10
CA LEU A 308 2.70 -32.31 24.26
C LEU A 308 2.06 -31.94 25.61
N PRO A 309 2.24 -30.70 26.11
CA PRO A 309 1.50 -30.20 27.27
C PRO A 309 -0.02 -30.36 27.09
N VAL A 310 -0.70 -30.95 28.07
CA VAL A 310 -2.13 -31.31 27.99
C VAL A 310 -2.99 -30.13 28.45
N THR A 311 -2.98 -29.04 27.67
CA THR A 311 -3.70 -27.79 27.98
C THR A 311 -5.15 -27.84 27.52
N GLY A 312 -5.44 -28.55 26.43
CA GLY A 312 -6.72 -28.46 25.71
C GLY A 312 -6.89 -27.18 24.89
N THR A 313 -5.85 -26.36 24.82
CA THR A 313 -5.71 -25.22 23.90
C THR A 313 -4.89 -25.68 22.70
N VAL A 314 -5.23 -25.21 21.50
CA VAL A 314 -4.40 -25.46 20.32
C VAL A 314 -3.40 -24.32 20.17
N ASP A 315 -2.13 -24.63 20.44
CA ASP A 315 -0.96 -23.83 20.06
C ASP A 315 -0.36 -24.35 18.73
N LEU A 316 0.73 -23.72 18.25
CA LEU A 316 1.39 -24.13 17.01
C LEU A 316 1.85 -25.60 17.05
N ALA A 317 2.42 -26.07 18.16
CA ALA A 317 2.87 -27.46 18.27
C ALA A 317 1.70 -28.46 18.19
N THR A 318 0.56 -28.13 18.81
CA THR A 318 -0.66 -28.93 18.75
C THR A 318 -1.28 -28.91 17.34
N TRP A 319 -1.21 -27.76 16.66
CA TRP A 319 -1.64 -27.59 15.26
C TRP A 319 -0.83 -28.47 14.31
N GLU A 320 0.50 -28.45 14.42
CA GLU A 320 1.39 -29.30 13.63
C GLU A 320 1.21 -30.79 13.93
N ALA A 321 0.89 -31.13 15.18
CA ALA A 321 0.58 -32.51 15.56
C ALA A 321 -0.69 -33.07 14.89
N MET A 322 -1.58 -32.21 14.37
CA MET A 322 -2.72 -32.57 13.52
C MET A 322 -2.34 -32.72 12.03
N GLY A 323 -1.09 -32.42 11.67
CA GLY A 323 -0.60 -32.44 10.28
C GLY A 323 -0.89 -31.14 9.50
N LEU A 324 -1.26 -30.07 10.19
CA LEU A 324 -1.45 -28.74 9.61
C LEU A 324 -0.12 -27.98 9.64
N THR A 325 0.08 -27.01 8.74
CA THR A 325 1.39 -26.35 8.57
C THR A 325 1.50 -25.07 9.39
N GLU A 326 2.72 -24.72 9.78
CA GLU A 326 3.04 -23.41 10.37
C GLU A 326 2.61 -22.25 9.45
N ASN A 327 2.76 -22.41 8.13
CA ASN A 327 2.28 -21.43 7.16
C ASN A 327 0.78 -21.18 7.25
N SER A 328 -0.06 -22.22 7.47
CA SER A 328 -1.50 -22.00 7.65
C SER A 328 -1.81 -21.40 9.03
N TRP A 329 -1.01 -21.70 10.05
CA TRP A 329 -1.14 -21.11 11.38
C TRP A 329 -1.03 -19.57 11.35
N TYR A 330 -0.02 -19.02 10.68
CA TYR A 330 0.15 -17.57 10.58
C TYR A 330 -0.60 -16.97 9.38
N GLY A 331 -0.69 -17.70 8.27
CA GLY A 331 -1.29 -17.23 7.03
C GLY A 331 -2.80 -16.97 7.12
N ILE A 332 -3.54 -17.80 7.86
CA ILE A 332 -4.98 -17.60 8.06
C ILE A 332 -5.25 -16.27 8.78
N ASP A 333 -4.48 -15.98 9.83
CA ASP A 333 -4.69 -14.80 10.69
C ASP A 333 -4.18 -13.51 10.06
N SER A 334 -3.09 -13.61 9.29
CA SER A 334 -2.45 -12.45 8.63
C SER A 334 -3.04 -12.13 7.26
N TYR A 335 -3.97 -12.94 6.75
CA TYR A 335 -4.57 -12.67 5.46
C TYR A 335 -5.42 -11.40 5.53
N ILE A 336 -5.07 -10.46 4.65
CA ILE A 336 -5.82 -9.25 4.33
C ILE A 336 -5.94 -9.26 2.82
N ALA A 337 -7.16 -9.11 2.29
CA ALA A 337 -7.36 -9.05 0.85
C ALA A 337 -6.39 -8.02 0.22
N PRO A 338 -5.68 -8.39 -0.86
CA PRO A 338 -4.76 -7.47 -1.52
C PRO A 338 -5.48 -6.19 -1.94
N LEU A 339 -4.86 -5.04 -1.67
CA LEU A 339 -5.39 -3.75 -2.09
C LEU A 339 -5.47 -3.70 -3.62
N ARG A 340 -6.66 -3.48 -4.17
CA ARG A 340 -6.93 -3.41 -5.63
C ARG A 340 -7.11 -1.99 -6.14
N THR A 341 -6.90 -1.00 -5.27
CA THR A 341 -7.05 0.42 -5.54
C THR A 341 -5.77 1.16 -5.20
N ASN A 342 -5.64 2.39 -5.68
CA ASN A 342 -4.51 3.25 -5.34
C ASN A 342 -4.96 4.72 -5.37
N MET A 343 -4.03 5.66 -5.19
CA MET A 343 -4.38 7.08 -5.10
C MET A 343 -4.96 7.70 -6.38
N THR A 344 -4.95 7.02 -7.53
CA THR A 344 -5.68 7.45 -8.74
C THR A 344 -7.09 6.89 -8.82
N SER A 345 -7.46 5.95 -7.94
CA SER A 345 -8.77 5.30 -7.95
C SER A 345 -9.89 6.28 -7.62
N THR A 346 -10.95 6.21 -8.40
CA THR A 346 -12.20 6.93 -8.19
C THR A 346 -13.09 6.20 -7.19
N ARG A 347 -14.14 6.86 -6.70
CA ARG A 347 -15.19 6.22 -5.88
C ARG A 347 -15.70 4.90 -6.50
N SER A 348 -15.92 4.89 -7.81
CA SER A 348 -16.41 3.71 -8.52
C SER A 348 -15.40 2.58 -8.51
N ASP A 349 -14.11 2.89 -8.67
CA ASP A 349 -13.04 1.87 -8.64
C ASP A 349 -12.98 1.20 -7.26
N HIS A 350 -13.20 1.94 -6.18
CA HIS A 350 -13.28 1.38 -4.83
C HIS A 350 -14.49 0.46 -4.64
N ILE A 351 -15.66 0.85 -5.14
CA ILE A 351 -16.88 0.02 -5.10
C ILE A 351 -16.67 -1.28 -5.90
N GLU A 352 -16.13 -1.19 -7.11
CA GLU A 352 -15.89 -2.38 -7.93
C GLU A 352 -14.78 -3.26 -7.35
N ALA A 353 -13.73 -2.68 -6.74
CA ALA A 353 -12.72 -3.46 -6.01
C ALA A 353 -13.33 -4.27 -4.86
N MET A 354 -14.22 -3.64 -4.08
CA MET A 354 -14.96 -4.31 -3.01
C MET A 354 -15.79 -5.48 -3.55
N ILE A 355 -16.59 -5.23 -4.58
CA ILE A 355 -17.50 -6.25 -5.15
C ILE A 355 -16.71 -7.37 -5.82
N ASN A 356 -15.68 -7.05 -6.60
CA ASN A 356 -14.84 -8.04 -7.27
C ASN A 356 -14.10 -8.95 -6.28
N GLU A 357 -13.69 -8.43 -5.12
CA GLU A 357 -13.12 -9.27 -4.07
C GLU A 357 -14.18 -10.20 -3.48
N ALA A 358 -15.40 -9.72 -3.22
CA ALA A 358 -16.48 -10.59 -2.74
C ALA A 358 -16.78 -11.75 -3.71
N TYR A 359 -16.76 -11.49 -5.03
CA TYR A 359 -16.95 -12.53 -6.05
C TYR A 359 -15.87 -13.62 -6.05
N ARG A 360 -14.68 -13.38 -5.48
CA ARG A 360 -13.65 -14.43 -5.36
C ARG A 360 -14.03 -15.53 -4.40
N TYR A 361 -14.96 -15.24 -3.48
CA TYR A 361 -15.48 -16.22 -2.55
C TYR A 361 -16.70 -16.96 -3.10
N LEU A 362 -17.19 -16.65 -4.31
CA LEU A 362 -18.43 -17.23 -4.84
C LEU A 362 -18.40 -18.77 -4.77
N GLY A 363 -19.40 -19.37 -4.12
CA GLY A 363 -19.50 -20.81 -3.88
C GLY A 363 -18.74 -21.33 -2.66
N GLN A 364 -17.88 -20.53 -2.02
CA GLN A 364 -17.18 -20.92 -0.80
C GLN A 364 -18.16 -21.03 0.37
N PRO A 365 -17.92 -21.95 1.33
CA PRO A 365 -18.88 -22.24 2.38
C PRO A 365 -19.04 -21.09 3.37
N TRP A 366 -20.21 -21.02 4.01
CA TRP A 366 -20.40 -20.20 5.19
C TRP A 366 -19.68 -20.81 6.40
N ILE A 367 -18.84 -20.02 7.08
CA ILE A 367 -18.10 -20.46 8.28
C ILE A 367 -18.20 -19.36 9.35
N SER A 368 -18.84 -19.67 10.48
CA SER A 368 -18.97 -18.75 11.62
C SER A 368 -17.60 -18.21 12.09
N GLY A 369 -17.51 -16.90 12.29
CA GLY A 369 -16.31 -16.20 12.76
C GLY A 369 -15.18 -16.12 11.73
N ALA A 370 -15.44 -16.44 10.46
CA ALA A 370 -14.40 -16.53 9.43
C ALA A 370 -14.26 -15.26 8.58
N SER A 371 -13.06 -14.70 8.55
CA SER A 371 -12.63 -13.66 7.61
C SER A 371 -11.16 -13.87 7.22
N SER A 372 -10.90 -14.55 6.12
CA SER A 372 -9.54 -14.83 5.60
C SER A 372 -9.62 -15.14 4.09
N SER A 373 -8.58 -15.75 3.51
CA SER A 373 -8.41 -16.02 2.07
C SER A 373 -9.64 -16.65 1.38
N PRO A 374 -9.90 -16.33 0.09
CA PRO A 374 -10.89 -17.02 -0.75
C PRO A 374 -10.64 -18.52 -0.96
N ASP A 375 -9.49 -19.04 -0.52
CA ASP A 375 -9.23 -20.49 -0.48
C ASP A 375 -10.10 -21.22 0.56
N TYR A 376 -10.71 -20.46 1.49
CA TYR A 376 -11.60 -20.94 2.53
C TYR A 376 -13.00 -20.34 2.39
N GLY A 377 -13.84 -20.58 3.41
CA GLY A 377 -15.12 -19.92 3.60
C GLY A 377 -15.04 -18.66 4.46
N VAL A 378 -16.15 -17.93 4.49
CA VAL A 378 -16.34 -16.70 5.28
C VAL A 378 -17.76 -16.67 5.84
N ASP A 379 -17.99 -15.98 6.95
CA ASP A 379 -19.35 -15.58 7.33
C ASP A 379 -19.78 -14.29 6.60
N CYS A 380 -20.95 -13.76 6.94
CA CYS A 380 -21.53 -12.61 6.27
C CYS A 380 -20.70 -11.33 6.46
N SER A 381 -20.31 -11.01 7.69
CA SER A 381 -19.48 -9.84 8.01
C SER A 381 -18.02 -10.04 7.63
N GLY A 382 -17.53 -11.28 7.59
CA GLY A 382 -16.20 -11.65 7.17
C GLY A 382 -15.98 -11.45 5.67
N LEU A 383 -17.00 -11.76 4.86
CA LEU A 383 -17.03 -11.41 3.43
C LEU A 383 -16.94 -9.88 3.24
N VAL A 384 -17.75 -9.13 3.98
CA VAL A 384 -17.72 -7.66 3.97
C VAL A 384 -16.33 -7.14 4.36
N THR A 385 -15.73 -7.70 5.41
CA THR A 385 -14.40 -7.29 5.90
C THR A 385 -13.34 -7.46 4.81
N GLN A 386 -13.28 -8.62 4.15
CA GLN A 386 -12.30 -8.86 3.07
C GLN A 386 -12.57 -7.99 1.84
N ALA A 387 -13.84 -7.81 1.48
CA ALA A 387 -14.23 -6.92 0.39
C ALA A 387 -13.80 -5.47 0.66
N LEU A 388 -14.00 -4.98 1.89
CA LEU A 388 -13.57 -3.65 2.31
C LEU A 388 -12.05 -3.49 2.23
N TYR A 389 -11.28 -4.49 2.66
CA TYR A 389 -9.83 -4.44 2.56
C TYR A 389 -9.33 -4.27 1.12
N ALA A 390 -9.89 -5.01 0.16
CA ALA A 390 -9.51 -4.88 -1.25
C ALA A 390 -9.84 -3.50 -1.84
N SER A 391 -10.85 -2.83 -1.29
CA SER A 391 -11.22 -1.44 -1.64
C SER A 391 -10.45 -0.38 -0.87
N GLY A 392 -9.50 -0.76 -0.01
CA GLY A 392 -8.74 0.20 0.79
C GLY A 392 -9.49 0.74 2.01
N ILE A 393 -10.55 0.10 2.48
CA ILE A 393 -11.20 0.45 3.74
C ILE A 393 -10.67 -0.46 4.85
N ASP A 394 -10.09 0.14 5.89
CA ASP A 394 -9.84 -0.53 7.17
C ASP A 394 -11.01 -0.28 8.11
N SER A 395 -11.77 -1.34 8.41
CA SER A 395 -12.95 -1.29 9.29
C SER A 395 -12.62 -1.53 10.77
N ALA A 396 -11.35 -1.47 11.17
CA ALA A 396 -10.94 -1.63 12.57
C ALA A 396 -11.89 -0.87 13.54
N PRO A 397 -12.33 -1.51 14.66
CA PRO A 397 -11.81 -2.76 15.21
C PRO A 397 -12.30 -4.04 14.52
N ILE A 398 -13.24 -3.96 13.57
CA ILE A 398 -13.72 -5.14 12.82
C ILE A 398 -12.62 -5.57 11.87
N SER A 399 -12.02 -6.74 12.16
CA SER A 399 -10.84 -7.25 11.47
C SER A 399 -10.85 -8.78 11.41
N SER A 400 -9.96 -9.38 10.61
CA SER A 400 -9.84 -10.83 10.48
C SER A 400 -9.59 -11.57 11.79
N ILE A 401 -8.67 -11.05 12.62
CA ILE A 401 -8.28 -11.71 13.87
C ILE A 401 -9.38 -11.55 14.92
N GLN A 402 -9.93 -10.34 15.05
CA GLN A 402 -11.02 -10.07 15.98
C GLN A 402 -12.28 -10.87 15.62
N HIS A 403 -12.57 -11.08 14.33
CA HIS A 403 -13.73 -11.87 13.88
C HIS A 403 -13.81 -13.26 14.52
N ALA A 404 -12.66 -13.91 14.69
CA ALA A 404 -12.60 -15.27 15.22
C ALA A 404 -12.57 -15.31 16.76
N GLN A 405 -12.38 -14.17 17.44
CA GLN A 405 -12.34 -14.15 18.92
C GLN A 405 -13.75 -14.30 19.51
N PRO A 406 -13.89 -14.85 20.73
CA PRO A 406 -15.18 -15.08 21.36
C PRO A 406 -16.04 -13.79 21.43
N GLY A 407 -17.34 -13.91 21.12
CA GLY A 407 -18.30 -12.80 21.19
C GLY A 407 -18.41 -11.95 19.93
N ASN A 408 -17.72 -12.32 18.84
CA ASN A 408 -17.69 -11.57 17.58
C ASN A 408 -18.39 -12.30 16.43
N GLU A 409 -19.21 -13.30 16.76
CA GLU A 409 -19.97 -14.14 15.83
C GLU A 409 -21.00 -13.33 15.01
N TRP A 410 -21.36 -12.14 15.53
CA TRP A 410 -22.33 -11.23 14.93
C TRP A 410 -21.73 -9.86 14.61
N ASN A 411 -20.54 -9.83 14.01
CA ASN A 411 -19.88 -8.59 13.59
C ASN A 411 -20.73 -7.73 12.61
N CYS A 412 -21.78 -8.28 11.99
CA CYS A 412 -22.80 -7.49 11.32
C CYS A 412 -23.42 -6.42 12.25
N GLN A 413 -23.56 -6.70 13.55
CA GLN A 413 -24.02 -5.75 14.56
C GLN A 413 -23.01 -4.64 14.81
N MET A 414 -21.71 -4.96 14.77
CA MET A 414 -20.66 -3.95 14.86
C MET A 414 -20.71 -3.01 13.66
N TYR A 415 -20.84 -3.53 12.43
CA TYR A 415 -21.05 -2.70 11.26
C TYR A 415 -22.34 -1.86 11.34
N TRP A 416 -23.44 -2.44 11.84
CA TRP A 416 -24.69 -1.69 12.04
C TRP A 416 -24.53 -0.53 13.03
N ASN A 417 -23.74 -0.71 14.09
CA ASN A 417 -23.49 0.33 15.09
C ASN A 417 -22.34 1.28 14.73
N ASP A 418 -21.55 0.99 13.69
CA ASP A 418 -20.43 1.84 13.28
C ASP A 418 -20.93 3.15 12.66
N VAL A 419 -20.74 4.26 13.38
CA VAL A 419 -21.18 5.60 12.94
C VAL A 419 -20.39 6.12 11.74
N ARG A 420 -19.24 5.52 11.42
CA ARG A 420 -18.36 5.91 10.30
C ARG A 420 -18.85 5.42 8.95
N ILE A 421 -19.89 4.59 8.92
CA ILE A 421 -20.63 4.21 7.71
C ILE A 421 -22.08 4.64 7.89
N PRO A 422 -22.50 5.83 7.44
CA PRO A 422 -23.82 6.34 7.77
C PRO A 422 -24.97 5.51 7.20
N GLN A 423 -26.08 5.50 7.92
CA GLN A 423 -27.33 4.93 7.42
C GLN A 423 -27.87 5.81 6.28
N VAL A 424 -28.42 5.16 5.26
CA VAL A 424 -29.09 5.83 4.13
C VAL A 424 -30.55 5.44 4.08
N ASN A 425 -31.39 6.29 3.48
CA ASN A 425 -32.77 5.92 3.20
C ASN A 425 -32.77 4.68 2.30
N PHE A 426 -33.61 3.70 2.62
CA PHE A 426 -33.70 2.47 1.85
C PHE A 426 -33.91 2.71 0.36
N ASN A 427 -34.67 3.73 -0.03
CA ASN A 427 -34.95 4.05 -1.43
C ASN A 427 -33.78 4.75 -2.16
N ASP A 428 -32.79 5.26 -1.41
CA ASP A 428 -31.60 5.92 -1.96
C ASP A 428 -30.39 4.96 -2.02
N ARG A 429 -30.62 3.67 -1.80
CA ARG A 429 -29.59 2.63 -1.83
C ARG A 429 -28.90 2.56 -3.19
N GLN A 430 -27.61 2.29 -3.17
CA GLN A 430 -26.74 2.24 -4.34
C GLN A 430 -25.88 0.98 -4.31
N ARG A 431 -25.41 0.57 -5.49
CA ARG A 431 -24.39 -0.47 -5.62
C ARG A 431 -23.20 -0.17 -4.69
N GLY A 432 -22.77 -1.18 -3.95
CA GLY A 432 -21.72 -1.08 -2.93
C GLY A 432 -22.21 -0.69 -1.53
N ASP A 433 -23.48 -0.31 -1.34
CA ASP A 433 -24.03 -0.16 0.00
C ASP A 433 -24.15 -1.52 0.71
N LEU A 434 -24.08 -1.50 2.03
CA LEU A 434 -24.30 -2.67 2.88
C LEU A 434 -25.78 -2.73 3.27
N ILE A 435 -26.41 -3.89 3.08
CA ILE A 435 -27.80 -4.11 3.48
C ILE A 435 -27.87 -5.12 4.62
N PHE A 436 -28.64 -4.77 5.65
CA PHE A 436 -28.67 -5.50 6.92
C PHE A 436 -30.05 -6.11 7.16
N PHE A 437 -30.06 -7.23 7.87
CA PHE A 437 -31.28 -7.98 8.16
C PHE A 437 -31.40 -8.30 9.64
N THR A 438 -32.64 -8.37 10.12
CA THR A 438 -32.99 -8.92 11.43
C THR A 438 -33.66 -10.28 11.30
N ASP A 439 -33.38 -11.15 12.26
CA ASP A 439 -34.11 -12.40 12.44
C ASP A 439 -35.60 -12.09 12.71
N PRO A 440 -36.54 -12.66 11.95
CA PRO A 440 -37.97 -12.40 12.14
C PRO A 440 -38.50 -12.77 13.51
N SER A 441 -37.87 -13.73 14.21
CA SER A 441 -38.37 -14.24 15.48
C SER A 441 -37.94 -13.41 16.68
N SER A 442 -36.66 -13.03 16.72
CA SER A 442 -36.05 -12.28 17.83
C SER A 442 -35.94 -10.79 17.57
N GLY A 443 -36.02 -10.36 16.31
CA GLY A 443 -35.71 -8.99 15.89
C GLY A 443 -34.22 -8.65 15.97
N MET A 444 -33.34 -9.61 16.29
CA MET A 444 -31.91 -9.40 16.41
C MET A 444 -31.27 -9.22 15.03
N LEU A 445 -30.39 -8.23 14.89
CA LEU A 445 -29.62 -8.03 13.66
C LEU A 445 -28.58 -9.14 13.53
N TRP A 446 -28.67 -9.91 12.44
CA TRP A 446 -27.96 -11.20 12.32
C TRP A 446 -27.27 -11.40 10.98
N HIS A 447 -27.50 -10.52 10.01
CA HIS A 447 -26.96 -10.71 8.67
C HIS A 447 -26.70 -9.40 7.93
N VAL A 448 -25.72 -9.44 7.03
CA VAL A 448 -25.31 -8.33 6.17
C VAL A 448 -24.87 -8.86 4.79
N GLY A 449 -25.12 -8.11 3.73
CA GLY A 449 -24.59 -8.37 2.39
C GLY A 449 -24.24 -7.08 1.64
N ILE A 450 -23.58 -7.23 0.49
CA ILE A 450 -23.10 -6.13 -0.34
C ILE A 450 -24.05 -5.96 -1.54
N LEU A 451 -24.70 -4.80 -1.63
CA LEU A 451 -25.67 -4.52 -2.68
C LEU A 451 -25.01 -4.43 -4.05
N LEU A 452 -25.54 -5.15 -5.04
CA LEU A 452 -25.04 -5.17 -6.42
C LEU A 452 -25.87 -4.28 -7.33
N ASP A 453 -27.18 -4.23 -7.11
CA ASP A 453 -28.15 -3.42 -7.82
C ASP A 453 -29.37 -3.09 -6.93
N ALA A 454 -30.45 -2.56 -7.50
CA ALA A 454 -31.64 -2.17 -6.72
C ALA A 454 -32.29 -3.31 -5.91
N SER A 455 -32.03 -4.57 -6.25
CA SER A 455 -32.75 -5.72 -5.73
C SER A 455 -31.89 -6.95 -5.46
N THR A 456 -30.60 -6.96 -5.81
CA THR A 456 -29.69 -8.09 -5.58
C THR A 456 -28.46 -7.69 -4.76
N MET A 457 -27.91 -8.67 -4.05
CA MET A 457 -26.67 -8.53 -3.30
C MET A 457 -25.83 -9.81 -3.37
N ILE A 458 -24.53 -9.66 -3.15
CA ILE A 458 -23.65 -10.78 -2.83
C ILE A 458 -23.50 -10.90 -1.31
N GLU A 459 -23.60 -12.11 -0.80
CA GLU A 459 -23.62 -12.41 0.63
C GLU A 459 -23.03 -13.80 0.89
N SER A 460 -22.59 -14.06 2.13
CA SER A 460 -22.36 -15.43 2.62
C SER A 460 -23.58 -15.88 3.43
N TRP A 461 -24.48 -16.65 2.82
CA TRP A 461 -25.72 -17.11 3.45
C TRP A 461 -26.46 -18.15 2.62
N PRO A 462 -27.13 -19.17 3.20
CA PRO A 462 -26.89 -19.71 4.54
C PRO A 462 -25.74 -20.73 4.54
N TYR A 463 -25.35 -21.25 3.37
CA TYR A 463 -24.37 -22.33 3.25
C TYR A 463 -23.17 -21.98 2.39
N ALA A 464 -23.25 -20.90 1.60
CA ALA A 464 -22.18 -20.46 0.73
C ALA A 464 -22.27 -18.96 0.42
N VAL A 465 -21.19 -18.42 -0.13
CA VAL A 465 -21.20 -17.13 -0.79
C VAL A 465 -21.95 -17.23 -2.11
N GLN A 466 -22.95 -16.38 -2.29
CA GLN A 466 -23.81 -16.39 -3.46
C GLN A 466 -24.48 -15.04 -3.70
N VAL A 467 -25.12 -14.92 -4.86
CA VAL A 467 -25.88 -13.75 -5.25
C VAL A 467 -27.37 -14.07 -5.12
N HIS A 468 -28.08 -13.24 -4.36
CA HIS A 468 -29.52 -13.39 -4.17
C HIS A 468 -30.24 -12.06 -4.28
N SER A 469 -31.55 -12.14 -4.55
CA SER A 469 -32.44 -10.99 -4.34
C SER A 469 -32.41 -10.60 -2.89
N ILE A 470 -32.41 -9.30 -2.53
CA ILE A 470 -32.52 -8.79 -1.15
C ILE A 470 -33.84 -9.16 -0.47
N TYR A 471 -34.84 -9.62 -1.23
CA TYR A 471 -36.15 -10.05 -0.71
C TYR A 471 -36.27 -11.56 -0.44
N SER A 472 -35.20 -12.33 -0.64
CA SER A 472 -35.17 -13.76 -0.29
C SER A 472 -35.24 -13.98 1.23
N ASP A 473 -35.64 -15.20 1.63
CA ASP A 473 -35.88 -15.61 3.02
C ASP A 473 -34.60 -15.68 3.87
N ARG A 474 -34.15 -14.52 4.35
CA ARG A 474 -33.11 -14.37 5.41
C ARG A 474 -33.54 -13.46 6.56
N GLY A 475 -34.80 -13.02 6.55
CA GLY A 475 -35.38 -12.16 7.56
C GLY A 475 -35.80 -10.79 7.06
N ASN A 476 -36.09 -9.88 7.99
CA ASN A 476 -36.58 -8.54 7.68
C ASN A 476 -35.43 -7.61 7.34
N ILE A 477 -35.58 -6.75 6.34
CA ILE A 477 -34.59 -5.71 6.06
C ILE A 477 -34.58 -4.71 7.21
N ALA A 478 -33.44 -4.61 7.90
CA ALA A 478 -33.21 -3.67 9.00
C ALA A 478 -32.90 -2.26 8.47
N GLY A 479 -32.14 -2.17 7.38
CA GLY A 479 -31.76 -0.91 6.75
C GLY A 479 -30.53 -1.06 5.86
N VAL A 480 -30.05 0.08 5.37
CA VAL A 480 -28.91 0.18 4.43
C VAL A 480 -27.90 1.18 4.98
N LYS A 481 -26.60 0.86 4.88
CA LYS A 481 -25.51 1.75 5.28
C LYS A 481 -24.52 1.93 4.13
N ARG A 482 -23.96 3.14 4.02
CA ARG A 482 -23.06 3.53 2.93
C ARG A 482 -21.61 3.60 3.40
N VAL A 483 -20.74 2.92 2.66
CA VAL A 483 -19.29 2.90 2.92
C VAL A 483 -18.58 4.03 2.18
N PHE A 484 -19.04 4.32 0.96
CA PHE A 484 -18.41 5.30 0.06
C PHE A 484 -19.35 6.50 -0.13
N ALA A 485 -18.95 7.66 0.38
CA ALA A 485 -19.76 8.89 0.37
C ALA A 485 -20.15 9.35 -1.02
#